data_AF-A0A2V6S8N5-F1
#
_entry.id   AF-A0A2V6S8N5-F1
#
_cell.length_a   1.000
_cell.length_b   1.000
_cell.length_c   1.000
_cell.angle_alpha   90.00
_cell.angle_beta   90.00
_cell.angle_gamma   90.00
#
_symmetry.space_group_name_H-M   'P 1'
#
loop_
_entity.id
_entity.type
_entity.pdbx_description
1 polymer ?
#
loop_
_entity_poly.entity_id
_entity_poly.type
_entity_poly.pdbx_seq_one_letter_code
_entity_poly.pdbx_strand_id
1 'polypeptide(L)'
;VVAGVYADGTQEAVELARDAKAEGAAAVLVFPPTLFMWGARGKPEMALRHFSEIAAQADLPIIVFEYPPASGIGYSPETLAQLAAIPHVSAVKDWSNDIVAFEANLRALRATGRPVAMLSAFTMSLMATFLLGADGAISGMGSVVADLQAELFELCQKGDVDGARRINDRLDPLVQVFYAPPFVDMHNRMKAALVLLGRLPAAHVRPPLTPVSAAEREAIRQALAAARLAPARPSP
;
A
#
# COMPACT_ATOMS: atom_id res chain seq x y z
N VAL A 1 -7.38 12.99 3.37
CA VAL A 1 -6.32 12.20 4.04
C VAL A 1 -6.92 10.84 4.43
N VAL A 2 -6.16 9.76 4.28
CA VAL A 2 -6.51 8.43 4.82
C VAL A 2 -5.56 8.16 5.98
N ALA A 3 -6.08 7.84 7.16
CA ALA A 3 -5.27 7.58 8.35
C ALA A 3 -5.05 6.06 8.52
N GLY A 4 -3.83 5.63 8.83
CA GLY A 4 -3.55 4.23 9.13
C GLY A 4 -3.93 3.89 10.57
N VAL A 5 -4.68 2.80 10.75
CA VAL A 5 -5.05 2.24 12.06
C VAL A 5 -4.33 0.90 12.21
N TYR A 6 -3.31 0.89 13.08
CA TYR A 6 -2.52 -0.30 13.40
C TYR A 6 -2.67 -0.59 14.89
N ALA A 7 -3.44 -1.62 15.22
CA ALA A 7 -3.69 -2.06 16.58
C ALA A 7 -4.01 -3.56 16.60
N ASP A 8 -3.57 -4.27 17.63
CA ASP A 8 -3.85 -5.71 17.79
C ASP A 8 -5.24 -5.95 18.40
N GLY A 9 -5.77 -4.98 19.13
CA GLY A 9 -7.09 -5.04 19.77
C GLY A 9 -8.14 -4.23 19.00
N THR A 10 -9.36 -4.77 18.91
CA THR A 10 -10.48 -4.05 18.26
C THR A 10 -10.85 -2.74 18.96
N GLN A 11 -10.79 -2.68 20.29
CA GLN A 11 -11.14 -1.46 21.03
C GLN A 11 -10.11 -0.35 20.80
N GLU A 12 -8.82 -0.67 20.82
CA GLU A 12 -7.75 0.28 20.47
C GLU A 12 -7.87 0.74 19.01
N ALA A 13 -8.19 -0.17 18.07
CA ALA A 13 -8.45 0.20 16.69
C ALA A 13 -9.64 1.18 16.56
N VAL A 14 -10.70 0.99 17.36
CA VAL A 14 -11.85 1.91 17.42
C VAL A 14 -11.42 3.28 17.94
N GLU A 15 -10.64 3.34 19.03
CA GLU A 15 -10.13 4.60 19.59
C GLU A 15 -9.30 5.37 18.56
N LEU A 16 -8.32 4.72 17.93
CA LEU A 16 -7.50 5.32 16.88
C LEU A 16 -8.33 5.79 15.68
N ALA A 17 -9.36 5.04 15.29
CA ALA A 17 -10.23 5.43 14.18
C ALA A 17 -11.11 6.65 14.54
N ARG A 18 -11.56 6.77 15.80
CA ARG A 18 -12.32 7.93 16.28
C ARG A 18 -11.44 9.16 16.41
N ASP A 19 -10.20 9.01 16.87
CA ASP A 19 -9.21 10.09 16.89
C ASP A 19 -8.94 10.59 15.46
N ALA A 20 -8.72 9.67 14.52
CA ALA A 20 -8.54 10.02 13.11
C ALA A 20 -9.74 10.80 12.55
N LYS A 21 -10.97 10.42 12.90
CA LYS A 21 -12.18 11.17 12.52
C LYS A 21 -12.21 12.56 13.13
N ALA A 22 -11.89 12.68 14.42
CA ALA A 22 -11.88 13.96 15.13
C ALA A 22 -10.89 14.95 14.48
N GLU A 23 -9.78 14.45 13.94
CA GLU A 23 -8.78 15.22 13.20
C GLU A 23 -9.11 15.41 11.70
N GLY A 24 -10.29 14.96 11.24
CA GLY A 24 -10.77 15.20 9.87
C GLY A 24 -10.27 14.21 8.82
N ALA A 25 -9.86 12.99 9.20
CA ALA A 25 -9.57 11.94 8.23
C ALA A 25 -10.81 11.60 7.39
N ALA A 26 -10.60 11.37 6.09
CA ALA A 26 -11.68 11.03 5.15
C ALA A 26 -11.99 9.53 5.15
N ALA A 27 -11.04 8.71 5.61
CA ALA A 27 -11.15 7.26 5.72
C ALA A 27 -10.03 6.74 6.64
N VAL A 28 -10.18 5.49 7.09
CA VAL A 28 -9.15 4.74 7.82
C VAL A 28 -8.68 3.53 7.02
N LEU A 29 -7.36 3.32 6.95
CA LEU A 29 -6.74 2.08 6.47
C LEU A 29 -6.47 1.19 7.68
N VAL A 30 -7.28 0.15 7.85
CA VAL A 30 -7.19 -0.76 8.99
C VAL A 30 -6.27 -1.93 8.64
N PHE A 31 -5.23 -2.08 9.44
CA PHE A 31 -4.30 -3.19 9.35
C PHE A 31 -4.87 -4.42 10.04
N PRO A 32 -4.57 -5.63 9.53
CA PRO A 32 -4.91 -6.86 10.24
C PRO A 32 -4.16 -6.95 11.58
N PRO A 33 -4.81 -7.38 12.67
CA PRO A 33 -4.15 -7.71 13.93
C PRO A 33 -3.03 -8.74 13.74
N THR A 34 -1.89 -8.58 14.41
CA THR A 34 -0.73 -9.46 14.22
C THR A 34 -1.00 -10.90 14.62
N LEU A 35 -1.84 -11.12 15.64
CA LEU A 35 -2.26 -12.45 16.09
C LEU A 35 -2.93 -13.30 15.00
N PHE A 36 -3.39 -12.68 13.91
CA PHE A 36 -3.98 -13.40 12.78
C PHE A 36 -3.00 -14.37 12.13
N MET A 37 -1.69 -14.12 12.26
CA MET A 37 -0.63 -15.03 11.82
C MET A 37 -0.75 -16.45 12.42
N TRP A 38 -1.45 -16.62 13.54
CA TRP A 38 -1.68 -17.92 14.20
C TRP A 38 -2.89 -18.69 13.65
N GLY A 39 -3.31 -18.40 12.41
CA GLY A 39 -4.33 -19.17 11.70
C GLY A 39 -5.73 -18.55 11.73
N ALA A 40 -5.85 -17.23 11.91
CA ALA A 40 -7.16 -16.56 11.86
C ALA A 40 -7.83 -16.65 10.48
N ARG A 41 -7.09 -16.99 9.41
CA ARG A 41 -7.66 -17.35 8.11
C ARG A 41 -8.69 -18.49 8.19
N GLY A 42 -8.55 -19.41 9.17
CA GLY A 42 -9.53 -20.48 9.41
C GLY A 42 -10.74 -20.06 10.26
N LYS A 43 -10.80 -18.80 10.71
CA LYS A 43 -11.84 -18.22 11.57
C LYS A 43 -12.27 -16.84 11.04
N PRO A 44 -12.91 -16.76 9.86
CA PRO A 44 -13.30 -15.50 9.24
C PRO A 44 -14.14 -14.59 10.14
N GLU A 45 -14.90 -15.15 11.08
CA GLU A 45 -15.66 -14.42 12.09
C GLU A 45 -14.81 -13.46 12.93
N MET A 46 -13.52 -13.74 13.12
CA MET A 46 -12.60 -12.84 13.82
C MET A 46 -12.40 -11.53 13.06
N ALA A 47 -12.15 -11.63 11.74
CA ALA A 47 -12.01 -10.46 10.89
C ALA A 47 -13.35 -9.71 10.79
N LEU A 48 -14.44 -10.41 10.50
CA LEU A 48 -15.77 -9.79 10.36
C LEU A 48 -16.17 -9.00 11.60
N ARG A 49 -15.95 -9.58 12.80
CA ARG A 49 -16.23 -8.90 14.06
C ARG A 49 -15.35 -7.66 14.25
N HIS A 50 -14.04 -7.78 14.00
CA HIS A 50 -13.10 -6.66 14.14
C HIS A 50 -13.50 -5.46 13.26
N PHE A 51 -13.73 -5.69 11.97
CA PHE A 51 -14.11 -4.62 11.04
C PHE A 51 -15.52 -4.07 11.29
N SER A 52 -16.47 -4.92 11.71
CA SER A 52 -17.84 -4.47 12.01
C SER A 52 -17.88 -3.59 13.27
N GLU A 53 -17.11 -3.91 14.30
CA GLU A 53 -17.01 -3.10 15.52
C GLU A 53 -16.35 -1.73 15.24
N ILE A 54 -15.33 -1.68 14.37
CA ILE A 54 -14.72 -0.42 13.91
C ILE A 54 -15.73 0.39 13.11
N ALA A 55 -16.39 -0.22 12.12
CA ALA A 55 -17.40 0.43 11.29
C ALA A 55 -18.51 1.07 12.12
N ALA A 56 -19.05 0.33 13.10
CA ALA A 56 -20.17 0.78 13.92
C ALA A 56 -19.84 1.96 14.85
N GLN A 57 -18.56 2.15 15.21
CA GLN A 57 -18.16 3.12 16.24
C GLN A 57 -17.32 4.28 15.72
N ALA A 58 -16.56 4.08 14.64
CA ALA A 58 -15.75 5.12 14.03
C ALA A 58 -16.58 6.00 13.08
N ASP A 59 -17.58 5.43 12.39
CA ASP A 59 -18.40 6.13 11.40
C ASP A 59 -17.53 6.89 10.38
N LEU A 60 -16.57 6.16 9.79
CA LEU A 60 -15.70 6.56 8.67
C LEU A 60 -15.68 5.46 7.61
N PRO A 61 -15.41 5.79 6.33
CA PRO A 61 -15.05 4.79 5.34
C PRO A 61 -13.81 3.99 5.75
N ILE A 62 -13.84 2.69 5.53
CA ILE A 62 -12.78 1.75 5.88
C ILE A 62 -12.12 1.21 4.60
N ILE A 63 -10.80 1.21 4.61
CA ILE A 63 -9.95 0.49 3.67
C ILE A 63 -9.38 -0.73 4.39
N VAL A 64 -9.71 -1.92 3.90
CA VAL A 64 -9.19 -3.20 4.43
C VAL A 64 -7.78 -3.41 3.88
N PHE A 65 -6.78 -3.70 4.72
CA PHE A 65 -5.43 -4.01 4.25
C PHE A 65 -5.22 -5.53 4.09
N GLU A 66 -5.15 -6.01 2.84
CA GLU A 66 -4.82 -7.41 2.53
C GLU A 66 -3.29 -7.62 2.45
N TYR A 67 -2.85 -8.73 3.06
CA TYR A 67 -1.43 -9.11 3.20
C TYR A 67 -1.10 -10.39 2.41
N PRO A 68 0.20 -10.66 2.14
CA PRO A 68 0.60 -11.87 1.42
C PRO A 68 0.04 -13.15 2.03
N PRO A 69 -0.41 -14.13 1.23
CA PRO A 69 -0.85 -15.43 1.74
C PRO A 69 0.18 -16.09 2.67
N ALA A 70 1.47 -15.98 2.33
CA ALA A 70 2.59 -16.52 3.11
C ALA A 70 2.77 -15.87 4.50
N SER A 71 2.18 -14.69 4.74
CA SER A 71 2.24 -14.04 6.06
C SER A 71 1.33 -14.71 7.09
N GLY A 72 0.29 -15.44 6.65
CA GLY A 72 -0.78 -15.96 7.51
C GLY A 72 -1.73 -14.90 8.07
N ILE A 73 -1.45 -13.61 7.89
CA ILE A 73 -2.19 -12.49 8.48
C ILE A 73 -3.34 -12.00 7.60
N GLY A 74 -3.19 -12.08 6.26
CA GLY A 74 -4.22 -11.63 5.32
C GLY A 74 -5.48 -12.50 5.31
N TYR A 75 -6.36 -12.25 4.37
CA TYR A 75 -7.70 -12.84 4.27
C TYR A 75 -7.81 -13.80 3.07
N SER A 76 -8.83 -14.65 3.07
CA SER A 76 -9.19 -15.40 1.86
C SER A 76 -10.04 -14.51 0.92
N PRO A 77 -10.13 -14.82 -0.38
CA PRO A 77 -11.03 -14.12 -1.29
C PRO A 77 -12.49 -14.08 -0.79
N GLU A 78 -12.96 -15.19 -0.20
CA GLU A 78 -14.30 -15.29 0.39
C GLU A 78 -14.46 -14.38 1.61
N THR A 79 -13.43 -14.30 2.45
CA THR A 79 -13.41 -13.41 3.62
C THR A 79 -13.39 -11.95 3.18
N LEU A 80 -12.61 -11.59 2.15
CA LEU A 80 -12.63 -10.24 1.58
C LEU A 80 -14.00 -9.86 1.01
N ALA A 81 -14.67 -10.78 0.33
CA ALA A 81 -16.03 -10.56 -0.18
C ALA A 81 -17.04 -10.33 0.96
N GLN A 82 -16.92 -11.06 2.07
CA GLN A 82 -17.75 -10.84 3.27
C GLN A 82 -17.43 -9.50 3.94
N LEU A 83 -16.16 -9.11 4.05
CA LEU A 83 -15.76 -7.81 4.56
C LEU A 83 -16.29 -6.66 3.70
N ALA A 84 -16.24 -6.81 2.38
CA ALA A 84 -16.79 -5.84 1.43
C ALA A 84 -18.31 -5.63 1.58
N ALA A 85 -19.03 -6.58 2.17
CA ALA A 85 -20.46 -6.43 2.47
C ALA A 85 -20.74 -5.47 3.64
N ILE A 86 -19.74 -5.17 4.48
CA ILE A 86 -19.86 -4.18 5.56
C ILE A 86 -20.06 -2.79 4.94
N PRO A 87 -21.14 -2.04 5.28
CA PRO A 87 -21.48 -0.79 4.60
C PRO A 87 -20.36 0.27 4.55
N HIS A 88 -19.53 0.34 5.59
CA HIS A 88 -18.44 1.30 5.67
C HIS A 88 -17.18 0.89 4.89
N VAL A 89 -17.07 -0.36 4.43
CA VAL A 89 -15.91 -0.79 3.65
C VAL A 89 -16.02 -0.23 2.23
N SER A 90 -15.12 0.68 1.89
CA SER A 90 -15.08 1.39 0.60
C SER A 90 -13.95 0.95 -0.30
N ALA A 91 -12.90 0.32 0.26
CA ALA A 91 -11.79 -0.20 -0.53
C ALA A 91 -11.07 -1.38 0.16
N VAL A 92 -10.33 -2.13 -0.65
CA VAL A 92 -9.30 -3.09 -0.23
C VAL A 92 -7.97 -2.57 -0.76
N LYS A 93 -6.99 -2.40 0.13
CA LYS A 93 -5.58 -2.19 -0.23
C LYS A 93 -4.93 -3.57 -0.32
N ASP A 94 -4.58 -4.02 -1.51
CA ASP A 94 -4.04 -5.37 -1.72
C ASP A 94 -2.52 -5.36 -1.84
N TRP A 95 -1.84 -5.94 -0.83
CA TRP A 95 -0.43 -6.25 -0.84
C TRP A 95 -0.20 -7.77 -0.77
N SER A 96 -1.04 -8.56 -1.46
CA SER A 96 -0.85 -10.02 -1.52
C SER A 96 0.50 -10.45 -2.13
N ASN A 97 1.08 -9.57 -2.96
CA ASN A 97 2.34 -9.72 -3.68
C ASN A 97 2.48 -11.06 -4.47
N ASP A 98 1.33 -11.61 -4.88
CA ASP A 98 1.18 -12.78 -5.73
C ASP A 98 0.05 -12.49 -6.74
N ILE A 99 0.36 -12.53 -8.04
CA ILE A 99 -0.58 -12.07 -9.07
C ILE A 99 -1.84 -12.94 -9.17
N VAL A 100 -1.72 -14.23 -8.86
CA VAL A 100 -2.85 -15.18 -8.86
C VAL A 100 -3.77 -14.89 -7.67
N ALA A 101 -3.19 -14.61 -6.50
CA ALA A 101 -3.93 -14.18 -5.32
C ALA A 101 -4.65 -12.84 -5.55
N PHE A 102 -3.96 -11.86 -6.14
CA PHE A 102 -4.56 -10.56 -6.48
C PHE A 102 -5.77 -10.71 -7.40
N GLU A 103 -5.65 -11.52 -8.46
CA GLU A 103 -6.75 -11.76 -9.39
C GLU A 103 -7.93 -12.47 -8.71
N ALA A 104 -7.67 -13.46 -7.86
CA ALA A 104 -8.70 -14.14 -7.08
C ALA A 104 -9.44 -13.17 -6.14
N ASN A 105 -8.69 -12.32 -5.41
CA ASN A 105 -9.24 -11.30 -4.52
C ASN A 105 -10.09 -10.29 -5.32
N LEU A 106 -9.59 -9.80 -6.45
CA LEU A 106 -10.30 -8.88 -7.33
C LEU A 106 -11.62 -9.49 -7.83
N ARG A 107 -11.61 -10.73 -8.32
CA ARG A 107 -12.82 -11.42 -8.79
C ARG A 107 -13.85 -11.61 -7.68
N ALA A 108 -13.41 -12.04 -6.49
CA ALA A 108 -14.29 -12.20 -5.34
C ALA A 108 -14.93 -10.86 -4.92
N LEU A 109 -14.13 -9.78 -4.91
CA LEU A 109 -14.61 -8.44 -4.60
C LEU A 109 -15.65 -7.96 -5.62
N ARG A 110 -15.38 -8.12 -6.91
CA ARG A 110 -16.30 -7.72 -7.99
C ARG A 110 -17.59 -8.54 -7.98
N ALA A 111 -17.53 -9.83 -7.64
CA ALA A 111 -18.69 -10.70 -7.56
C ALA A 111 -19.71 -10.24 -6.49
N THR A 112 -19.30 -9.43 -5.51
CA THR A 112 -20.23 -8.83 -4.53
C THR A 112 -21.20 -7.82 -5.15
N GLY A 113 -20.90 -7.27 -6.34
CA GLY A 113 -21.65 -6.19 -6.96
C GLY A 113 -21.57 -4.85 -6.22
N ARG A 114 -20.76 -4.75 -5.16
CA ARG A 114 -20.59 -3.53 -4.37
C ARG A 114 -19.52 -2.62 -4.95
N PRO A 115 -19.66 -1.29 -4.81
CA PRO A 115 -18.68 -0.32 -5.29
C PRO A 115 -17.48 -0.22 -4.33
N VAL A 116 -16.76 -1.32 -4.14
CA VAL A 116 -15.55 -1.36 -3.30
C VAL A 116 -14.32 -1.31 -4.20
N ALA A 117 -13.46 -0.32 -3.99
CA ALA A 117 -12.25 -0.14 -4.79
C ALA A 117 -11.18 -1.19 -4.44
N MET A 118 -10.48 -1.71 -5.44
CA MET A 118 -9.29 -2.54 -5.29
C MET A 118 -8.05 -1.68 -5.55
N LEU A 119 -7.36 -1.29 -4.47
CA LEU A 119 -6.20 -0.41 -4.52
C LEU A 119 -4.92 -1.26 -4.42
N SER A 120 -4.11 -1.24 -5.47
CA SER A 120 -2.87 -2.01 -5.49
C SER A 120 -1.83 -1.44 -4.52
N ALA A 121 -1.16 -2.34 -3.81
CA ALA A 121 0.08 -2.08 -3.11
C ALA A 121 1.22 -2.99 -3.62
N PHE A 122 1.06 -3.58 -4.82
CA PHE A 122 2.08 -4.41 -5.50
C PHE A 122 3.24 -3.54 -5.97
N THR A 123 4.16 -3.25 -5.06
CA THR A 123 5.08 -2.16 -5.34
C THR A 123 6.21 -2.56 -6.30
N MET A 124 6.44 -3.85 -6.50
CA MET A 124 7.39 -4.36 -7.50
C MET A 124 6.76 -4.64 -8.88
N SER A 125 5.44 -4.78 -8.95
CA SER A 125 4.73 -5.22 -10.17
C SER A 125 3.42 -4.43 -10.39
N LEU A 126 3.47 -3.11 -10.19
CA LEU A 126 2.29 -2.25 -10.15
C LEU A 126 1.52 -2.26 -11.49
N MET A 127 2.25 -2.22 -12.62
CA MET A 127 1.67 -2.27 -13.96
C MET A 127 0.77 -3.50 -14.16
N ALA A 128 1.17 -4.67 -13.66
CA ALA A 128 0.41 -5.91 -13.80
C ALA A 128 -0.96 -5.79 -13.12
N THR A 129 -1.00 -5.25 -11.89
CA THR A 129 -2.27 -5.06 -11.17
C THR A 129 -3.16 -4.01 -11.80
N PHE A 130 -2.59 -2.96 -12.39
CA PHE A 130 -3.36 -1.96 -13.15
C PHE A 130 -4.00 -2.57 -14.40
N LEU A 131 -3.25 -3.36 -15.17
CA LEU A 131 -3.77 -4.05 -16.35
C LEU A 131 -4.84 -5.09 -16.00
N LEU A 132 -4.79 -5.69 -14.81
CA LEU A 132 -5.84 -6.59 -14.30
C LEU A 132 -7.12 -5.85 -13.87
N GLY A 133 -7.08 -4.53 -13.69
CA GLY A 133 -8.25 -3.73 -13.32
C GLY A 133 -8.29 -3.29 -11.85
N ALA A 134 -7.13 -3.08 -11.22
CA ALA A 134 -7.07 -2.29 -9.98
C ALA A 134 -7.61 -0.86 -10.21
N ASP A 135 -8.28 -0.29 -9.21
CA ASP A 135 -8.88 1.05 -9.30
C ASP A 135 -7.91 2.19 -8.95
N GLY A 136 -6.66 1.84 -8.61
CA GLY A 136 -5.63 2.79 -8.20
C GLY A 136 -4.59 2.11 -7.32
N ALA A 137 -3.86 2.90 -6.52
CA ALA A 137 -2.83 2.38 -5.64
C ALA A 137 -2.72 3.13 -4.31
N ILE A 138 -2.34 2.39 -3.26
CA ILE A 138 -1.74 2.95 -2.04
C ILE A 138 -0.33 2.39 -1.94
N SER A 139 0.63 3.12 -2.50
CA SER A 139 2.01 2.64 -2.70
C SER A 139 3.01 3.32 -1.76
N GLY A 140 3.95 2.54 -1.21
CA GLY A 140 5.08 3.09 -0.45
C GLY A 140 5.99 3.94 -1.35
N MET A 141 6.36 3.43 -2.52
CA MET A 141 7.19 4.13 -3.52
C MET A 141 6.53 5.42 -4.04
N GLY A 142 5.20 5.53 -3.96
CA GLY A 142 4.47 6.77 -4.23
C GLY A 142 4.92 7.95 -3.37
N SER A 143 5.51 7.69 -2.19
CA SER A 143 6.13 8.74 -1.36
C SER A 143 7.28 9.48 -2.07
N VAL A 144 7.86 8.88 -3.11
CA VAL A 144 8.98 9.43 -3.90
C VAL A 144 8.55 9.79 -5.32
N VAL A 145 7.74 8.95 -5.98
CA VAL A 145 7.43 9.03 -7.41
C VAL A 145 5.94 8.88 -7.72
N ALA A 146 5.07 9.50 -6.91
CA ALA A 146 3.62 9.49 -7.13
C ALA A 146 3.22 9.95 -8.54
N ASP A 147 3.94 10.91 -9.12
CA ASP A 147 3.73 11.42 -10.49
C ASP A 147 3.90 10.32 -11.54
N LEU A 148 4.98 9.55 -11.47
CA LEU A 148 5.23 8.43 -12.40
C LEU A 148 4.24 7.28 -12.19
N GLN A 149 3.84 7.00 -10.96
CA GLN A 149 2.83 5.97 -10.68
C GLN A 149 1.44 6.37 -11.17
N ALA A 150 1.08 7.66 -11.07
CA ALA A 150 -0.16 8.20 -11.63
C ALA A 150 -0.15 8.13 -13.16
N GLU A 151 0.95 8.52 -13.81
CA GLU A 151 1.11 8.39 -15.27
C GLU A 151 0.98 6.92 -15.72
N LEU A 152 1.63 5.99 -15.01
CA LEU A 152 1.49 4.55 -15.28
C LEU A 152 0.04 4.09 -15.18
N PHE A 153 -0.68 4.51 -14.14
CA PHE A 153 -2.10 4.18 -13.96
C PHE A 153 -2.95 4.70 -15.12
N GLU A 154 -2.80 5.97 -15.49
CA GLU A 154 -3.55 6.57 -16.59
C GLU A 154 -3.31 5.87 -17.93
N LEU A 155 -2.06 5.50 -18.22
CA LEU A 155 -1.71 4.79 -19.46
C LEU A 155 -2.34 3.40 -19.50
N CYS A 156 -2.30 2.65 -18.39
CA CYS A 156 -3.01 1.38 -18.27
C CYS A 156 -4.52 1.55 -18.47
N GLN A 157 -5.14 2.56 -17.85
CA GLN A 157 -6.58 2.82 -17.98
C GLN A 157 -6.99 3.18 -19.43
N LYS A 158 -6.09 3.80 -20.20
CA LYS A 158 -6.31 4.14 -21.62
C LYS A 158 -6.00 2.97 -22.57
N GLY A 159 -5.45 1.86 -22.06
CA GLY A 159 -4.99 0.74 -22.88
C GLY A 159 -3.68 1.00 -23.64
N ASP A 160 -2.93 2.06 -23.32
CA ASP A 160 -1.61 2.33 -23.89
C ASP A 160 -0.54 1.49 -23.18
N VAL A 161 -0.48 0.21 -23.55
CA VAL A 161 0.44 -0.76 -22.95
C VAL A 161 1.90 -0.41 -23.22
N ASP A 162 2.22 0.15 -24.39
CA ASP A 162 3.60 0.53 -24.72
C ASP A 162 4.05 1.77 -23.95
N GLY A 163 3.16 2.74 -23.75
CA GLY A 163 3.37 3.86 -22.83
C GLY A 163 3.58 3.38 -21.40
N ALA A 164 2.68 2.54 -20.90
CA ALA A 164 2.78 1.97 -19.57
C ALA A 164 4.10 1.22 -19.37
N ARG A 165 4.54 0.43 -20.36
CA ARG A 165 5.83 -0.28 -20.31
C ARG A 165 7.01 0.67 -20.17
N ARG A 166 7.03 1.78 -20.93
CA ARG A 166 8.11 2.79 -20.82
C ARG A 166 8.19 3.40 -19.42
N ILE A 167 7.05 3.67 -18.78
CA ILE A 167 7.03 4.18 -17.40
C ILE A 167 7.43 3.10 -16.41
N ASN A 168 6.97 1.87 -16.59
CA ASN A 168 7.35 0.73 -15.76
C ASN A 168 8.88 0.48 -15.81
N ASP A 169 9.48 0.49 -17.00
CA ASP A 169 10.94 0.34 -17.18
C ASP A 169 11.72 1.50 -16.54
N ARG A 170 11.15 2.70 -16.52
CA ARG A 170 11.73 3.86 -15.84
C ARG A 170 11.65 3.76 -14.31
N LEU A 171 10.63 3.08 -13.78
CA LEU A 171 10.46 2.83 -12.35
C LEU A 171 11.33 1.68 -11.84
N ASP A 172 11.67 0.71 -12.69
CA ASP A 172 12.38 -0.52 -12.30
C ASP A 172 13.67 -0.26 -11.50
N PRO A 173 14.59 0.65 -11.89
CA PRO A 173 15.78 0.93 -11.08
C PRO A 173 15.47 1.32 -9.64
N LEU A 174 14.38 2.06 -9.41
CA LEU A 174 13.92 2.47 -8.07
C LEU A 174 13.33 1.29 -7.31
N VAL A 175 12.56 0.44 -8.00
CA VAL A 175 12.02 -0.80 -7.43
C VAL A 175 13.16 -1.68 -6.92
N GLN A 176 14.19 -1.91 -7.75
CA GLN A 176 15.32 -2.76 -7.40
C GLN A 176 16.04 -2.27 -6.13
N VAL A 177 16.24 -0.96 -5.97
CA VAL A 177 16.92 -0.44 -4.78
C VAL A 177 16.00 -0.32 -3.57
N PHE A 178 14.76 0.14 -3.72
CA PHE A 178 13.86 0.34 -2.58
C PHE A 178 13.46 -0.99 -1.95
N TYR A 179 13.22 -2.02 -2.77
CA TYR A 179 12.72 -3.31 -2.32
C TYR A 179 13.80 -4.39 -2.18
N ALA A 180 15.08 -4.01 -2.30
CA ALA A 180 16.21 -4.91 -2.09
C ALA A 180 16.18 -5.58 -0.70
N PRO A 181 16.67 -6.82 -0.56
CA PRO A 181 16.91 -7.41 0.76
C PRO A 181 17.98 -6.63 1.56
N PRO A 182 17.79 -6.44 2.88
CA PRO A 182 16.61 -6.80 3.65
C PRO A 182 15.44 -5.83 3.38
N PHE A 183 14.22 -6.39 3.31
CA PHE A 183 12.99 -5.63 2.98
C PHE A 183 12.65 -4.55 4.03
N VAL A 184 13.06 -4.75 5.28
CA VAL A 184 12.78 -3.84 6.40
C VAL A 184 13.27 -2.41 6.16
N ASP A 185 14.34 -2.25 5.37
CA ASP A 185 14.96 -0.95 5.07
C ASP A 185 14.27 -0.19 3.93
N MET A 186 13.20 -0.74 3.35
CA MET A 186 12.46 -0.10 2.24
C MET A 186 12.15 1.38 2.51
N HIS A 187 11.60 1.70 3.68
CA HIS A 187 11.28 3.08 4.05
C HIS A 187 12.53 3.94 4.28
N ASN A 188 13.61 3.33 4.77
CA ASN A 188 14.89 4.00 5.02
C ASN A 188 15.51 4.44 3.68
N ARG A 189 15.45 3.56 2.67
CA ARG A 189 15.91 3.83 1.30
C ARG A 189 15.07 4.90 0.62
N MET A 190 13.74 4.88 0.78
CA MET A 190 12.86 5.94 0.26
C MET A 190 13.14 7.30 0.91
N LYS A 191 13.36 7.34 2.23
CA LYS A 191 13.77 8.57 2.92
C LYS A 191 15.12 9.09 2.43
N ALA A 192 16.10 8.21 2.22
CA ALA A 192 17.39 8.59 1.65
C ALA A 192 17.25 9.15 0.22
N ALA A 193 16.38 8.56 -0.61
CA ALA A 193 16.06 9.08 -1.93
C ALA A 193 15.44 10.48 -1.86
N LEU A 194 14.49 10.72 -0.95
CA LEU A 194 13.90 12.04 -0.76
C LEU A 194 14.91 13.10 -0.34
N VAL A 195 15.91 12.74 0.48
CA VAL A 195 17.04 13.64 0.80
C VAL A 195 17.90 13.92 -0.44
N LEU A 196 18.24 12.88 -1.22
CA LEU A 196 19.02 13.05 -2.45
C LEU A 196 18.29 13.92 -3.49
N LEU A 197 16.95 13.91 -3.49
CA LEU A 197 16.10 14.76 -4.32
C LEU A 197 15.88 16.17 -3.76
N GLY A 198 16.40 16.48 -2.56
CA GLY A 198 16.18 17.77 -1.89
C GLY A 198 14.75 17.97 -1.36
N ARG A 199 13.98 16.89 -1.20
CA ARG A 199 12.58 16.91 -0.73
C ARG A 199 12.45 16.66 0.78
N LEU A 200 13.51 16.19 1.42
CA LEU A 200 13.63 16.08 2.88
C LEU A 200 14.99 16.59 3.33
N PRO A 201 15.09 17.23 4.51
CA PRO A 201 16.37 17.69 5.04
C PRO A 201 17.27 16.54 5.52
N ALA A 202 16.67 15.46 6.03
CA ALA A 202 17.39 14.30 6.56
C ALA A 202 16.54 13.02 6.53
N ALA A 203 17.22 11.88 6.44
CA ALA A 203 16.60 10.56 6.38
C ALA A 203 16.52 9.89 7.76
N HIS A 204 15.99 10.61 8.77
CA HIS A 204 15.89 10.08 10.12
C HIS A 204 14.91 8.92 10.21
N VAL A 205 15.31 7.87 10.92
CA VAL A 205 14.51 6.68 11.21
C VAL A 205 14.47 6.44 12.71
N ARG A 206 13.39 5.83 13.19
CA ARG A 206 13.24 5.52 14.62
C ARG A 206 13.90 4.16 14.91
N PRO A 207 14.71 4.03 15.96
CA PRO A 207 15.21 2.73 16.41
C PRO A 207 14.04 1.73 16.59
N PRO A 208 14.22 0.43 16.29
CA PRO A 208 15.49 -0.26 16.01
C PRO A 208 16.01 -0.12 14.58
N LEU A 209 15.35 0.66 13.70
CA LEU A 209 15.87 0.93 12.36
C LEU A 209 17.17 1.75 12.42
N THR A 210 18.08 1.47 11.49
CA THR A 210 19.35 2.18 11.34
C THR A 210 19.41 2.94 10.01
N PRO A 211 20.26 3.98 9.89
CA PRO A 211 20.49 4.63 8.60
C PRO A 211 21.00 3.65 7.55
N VAL A 212 20.61 3.87 6.29
CA VAL A 212 21.17 3.11 5.14
C VAL A 212 22.68 3.33 5.03
N SER A 213 23.39 2.32 4.54
CA SER A 213 24.83 2.39 4.33
C SER A 213 25.22 3.42 3.25
N ALA A 214 26.49 3.84 3.23
CA ALA A 214 27.00 4.71 2.16
C ALA A 214 26.90 4.05 0.78
N ALA A 215 27.11 2.74 0.70
CA ALA A 215 26.97 1.96 -0.53
C ALA A 215 25.51 1.93 -1.02
N GLU A 216 24.54 1.70 -0.13
CA GLU A 216 23.11 1.77 -0.49
C GLU A 216 22.71 3.18 -0.93
N ARG A 217 23.20 4.22 -0.25
CA ARG A 217 22.93 5.61 -0.64
C ARG A 217 23.43 5.91 -2.05
N GLU A 218 24.60 5.38 -2.40
CA GLU A 218 25.18 5.51 -3.74
C GLU A 218 24.36 4.73 -4.79
N ALA A 219 23.93 3.51 -4.49
CA ALA A 219 23.02 2.74 -5.35
C ALA A 219 21.70 3.48 -5.59
N ILE A 220 21.11 4.08 -4.55
CA ILE A 220 19.90 4.89 -4.67
C ILE A 220 20.14 6.10 -5.58
N ARG A 221 21.27 6.79 -5.45
CA ARG A 221 21.62 7.92 -6.32
C ARG A 221 21.70 7.51 -7.79
N GLN A 222 22.29 6.36 -8.09
CA GLN A 222 22.37 5.82 -9.44
C GLN A 222 20.98 5.44 -9.98
N ALA A 223 20.14 4.81 -9.16
CA ALA A 223 18.77 4.47 -9.53
C ALA A 223 17.91 5.71 -9.83
N LEU A 224 18.04 6.78 -9.03
CA LEU A 224 17.38 8.07 -9.29
C LEU A 224 17.80 8.66 -10.64
N ALA A 225 19.10 8.62 -10.96
CA ALA A 225 19.61 9.10 -12.25
C ALA A 225 19.08 8.25 -13.43
N ALA A 226 19.06 6.92 -13.28
CA ALA A 226 18.51 6.00 -14.29
C ALA A 226 17.00 6.25 -14.52
N ALA A 227 16.26 6.52 -13.45
CA ALA A 227 14.85 6.91 -13.48
C ALA A 227 14.62 8.38 -13.95
N ARG A 228 15.69 9.10 -14.32
CA ARG A 228 15.65 10.50 -14.77
C ARG A 228 15.00 11.43 -13.74
N LEU A 229 15.28 11.20 -12.47
CA LEU A 229 14.88 12.08 -11.37
C LEU A 229 16.08 12.93 -10.95
N ALA A 230 15.88 14.24 -10.98
CA ALA A 230 16.87 15.22 -10.53
C ALA A 230 16.38 15.90 -9.25
N PRO A 231 17.29 16.47 -8.43
CA PRO A 231 16.91 17.34 -7.33
C PRO A 231 16.04 18.47 -7.86
N ALA A 232 15.04 18.88 -7.08
CA ALA A 232 14.33 20.12 -7.39
C ALA A 232 15.37 21.26 -7.46
N ARG A 233 15.34 22.05 -8.54
CA ARG A 233 16.11 23.30 -8.53
C ARG A 233 15.65 24.09 -7.31
N PRO A 234 16.57 24.65 -6.49
CA PRO A 234 16.15 25.55 -5.43
C PRO A 234 15.28 26.63 -6.06
N SER A 235 14.05 26.79 -5.53
CA SER A 235 13.23 27.94 -5.89
C SER A 235 14.07 29.20 -5.62
N PRO A 236 14.11 30.14 -6.58
CA PRO A 236 14.89 31.37 -6.43
C PRO A 236 14.48 32.17 -5.19
#